data_AF-A0A968CZM2-F1
#
_entry.id   AF-A0A968CZM2-F1
#
_cell.length_a   1.000
_cell.length_b   1.000
_cell.length_c   1.000
_cell.angle_alpha   90.00
_cell.angle_beta   90.00
_cell.angle_gamma   90.00
#
_symmetry.space_group_name_H-M   'P 1'
#
loop_
_entity.id
_entity.type
_entity.pdbx_description
1 polymer ?
#
loop_
_entity_poly.entity_id
_entity_poly.type
_entity_poly.pdbx_seq_one_letter_code
_entity_poly.pdbx_strand_id
1 'polypeptide(L)'
;MKHRSAVKRSAWVLLSLFAVLAMICYLNFPLGYNQSIYHYVGSLLKDGRVPYRDFVDRKGPVGLLTYGLAGVLFGSSDMAYRVFDLLVLSSIGFCLFALLRRMFADVVAFFGAVLWFGHVLLDGPGNTGDVTNLIVLGVMITALLVEKKSDSRVFVLGTIAAAIAWVKPAAILIVAPTLVYYVLIVDRNQQQHAKLKDIGLMASGFTLMSLLIIAYLYFTRSLRDFYEIFILDSFSHYVPTSQLNLQHNLTGLGGWLLSDPVFRIGGLFGLLFLKSNQHDLWPYRLLVMGGLLAVMIESRFFPYHFSPILPFLPLGLIIGIQRLTQREWSRFPFFSKQLTVTLAVCAIVLLAFAPLKLVAKDLRIIYQSNRTSPARAELFHLQDLNKWYRQRLGVLDILRPAVKADESLYILGSDTGIYLALDKRAHARHGNPAYVLYNFVENSPPHRKRWRLEILKFVRESQVDWLVVNRELFQHMDAEARSSIQKVLDEGYFLTDDLQSNLVYKLRSEDHKLSAKLLLKLDL
;
A
#
# COMPACT_ATOMS: atom_id res chain seq x y z
N MET A 1 41.85 -8.88 -20.06
CA MET A 1 41.23 -7.78 -19.27
C MET A 1 40.13 -7.02 -20.02
N LYS A 2 40.33 -6.61 -21.29
CA LYS A 2 39.32 -5.87 -22.09
C LYS A 2 37.92 -6.53 -22.13
N HIS A 3 37.82 -7.83 -22.38
CA HIS A 3 36.52 -8.53 -22.40
C HIS A 3 35.72 -8.46 -21.09
N ARG A 4 36.38 -8.60 -19.93
CA ARG A 4 35.70 -8.49 -18.61
C ARG A 4 35.16 -7.09 -18.36
N SER A 5 35.82 -6.06 -18.88
CA SER A 5 35.34 -4.67 -18.77
C SER A 5 34.14 -4.39 -19.68
N ALA A 6 34.11 -4.97 -20.88
CA ALA A 6 32.99 -4.85 -21.81
C ALA A 6 31.71 -5.49 -21.26
N VAL A 7 31.80 -6.74 -20.76
CA VAL A 7 30.65 -7.44 -20.17
C VAL A 7 30.07 -6.68 -18.98
N LYS A 8 30.92 -6.15 -18.09
CA LYS A 8 30.46 -5.32 -16.96
C LYS A 8 29.74 -4.07 -17.44
N ARG A 9 30.26 -3.36 -18.44
CA ARG A 9 29.61 -2.17 -19.02
C ARG A 9 28.25 -2.51 -19.61
N SER A 10 28.16 -3.58 -20.40
CA SER A 10 26.89 -4.05 -20.97
C SER A 10 25.86 -4.37 -19.87
N ALA A 11 26.28 -5.03 -18.79
CA ALA A 11 25.39 -5.32 -17.65
C ALA A 11 24.83 -4.05 -17.01
N TRP A 12 25.67 -3.04 -16.73
CA TRP A 12 25.21 -1.76 -16.19
C TRP A 12 24.18 -1.08 -17.10
N VAL A 13 24.45 -1.04 -18.41
CA VAL A 13 23.55 -0.42 -19.39
C VAL A 13 22.21 -1.15 -19.42
N LEU A 14 22.21 -2.48 -19.53
CA LEU A 14 20.98 -3.27 -19.61
C LEU A 14 20.14 -3.16 -18.33
N LEU A 15 20.78 -3.22 -17.15
CA LEU A 15 20.10 -3.07 -15.87
C LEU A 15 19.53 -1.67 -15.67
N SER A 16 20.27 -0.64 -16.07
CA SER A 16 19.80 0.75 -15.99
C SER A 16 18.65 0.99 -16.96
N LEU A 17 18.74 0.48 -18.19
CA LEU A 17 17.67 0.56 -19.17
C LEU A 17 16.40 -0.11 -18.65
N PHE A 18 16.51 -1.32 -18.09
CA PHE A 18 15.36 -2.00 -17.50
C PHE A 18 14.74 -1.18 -16.35
N ALA A 19 15.56 -0.66 -15.43
CA ALA A 19 15.06 0.15 -14.32
C ALA A 19 14.33 1.41 -14.82
N VAL A 20 14.88 2.10 -15.82
CA VAL A 20 14.24 3.26 -16.44
C VAL A 20 12.91 2.89 -17.11
N LEU A 21 12.87 1.80 -17.87
CA LEU A 21 11.63 1.33 -18.50
C LEU A 21 10.58 0.94 -17.45
N ALA A 22 10.98 0.32 -16.35
CA ALA A 22 10.10 0.02 -15.23
C ALA A 22 9.53 1.28 -14.58
N MET A 23 10.35 2.31 -14.39
CA MET A 23 9.91 3.62 -13.89
C MET A 23 8.92 4.29 -14.86
N ILE A 24 9.15 4.20 -16.18
CA ILE A 24 8.24 4.73 -17.20
C ILE A 24 6.88 4.02 -17.14
N CYS A 25 6.86 2.69 -17.01
CA CYS A 25 5.62 1.94 -16.81
C CYS A 25 4.89 2.40 -15.54
N TYR A 26 5.60 2.46 -14.41
CA TYR A 26 5.06 2.88 -13.13
C TYR A 26 4.41 4.28 -13.17
N LEU A 27 5.08 5.27 -13.79
CA LEU A 27 4.56 6.64 -13.92
C LEU A 27 3.32 6.74 -14.82
N ASN A 28 3.04 5.70 -15.61
CA ASN A 28 1.90 5.63 -16.52
C ASN A 28 0.84 4.62 -16.10
N PHE A 29 1.02 3.94 -14.97
CA PHE A 29 -0.01 3.10 -14.39
C PHE A 29 -1.31 3.91 -14.16
N PRO A 30 -2.48 3.28 -14.30
CA PRO A 30 -3.75 3.87 -13.87
C PRO A 30 -3.78 3.97 -12.34
N LEU A 31 -4.62 4.87 -11.81
CA LEU A 31 -4.75 5.06 -10.37
C LEU A 31 -5.41 3.83 -9.74
N GLY A 32 -4.66 3.11 -8.90
CA GLY A 32 -5.18 1.99 -8.13
C GLY A 32 -6.25 2.40 -7.14
N TYR A 33 -7.00 1.43 -6.63
CA TYR A 33 -8.07 1.67 -5.66
C TYR A 33 -7.53 2.32 -4.37
N ASN A 34 -6.58 1.66 -3.68
CA ASN A 34 -5.97 2.21 -2.46
C ASN A 34 -5.19 3.50 -2.74
N GLN A 35 -4.48 3.56 -3.86
CA GLN A 35 -3.74 4.75 -4.28
C GLN A 35 -4.67 5.97 -4.40
N SER A 36 -5.87 5.78 -4.95
CA SER A 36 -6.86 6.86 -5.07
C SER A 36 -7.35 7.38 -3.73
N ILE A 37 -7.38 6.54 -2.68
CA ILE A 37 -7.75 6.97 -1.33
C ILE A 37 -6.65 7.85 -0.76
N TYR A 38 -5.39 7.44 -0.85
CA TYR A 38 -4.30 8.24 -0.28
C TYR A 38 -3.99 9.52 -1.06
N HIS A 39 -4.14 9.51 -2.40
CA HIS A 39 -4.11 10.75 -3.18
C HIS A 39 -5.22 11.71 -2.75
N TYR A 40 -6.45 11.19 -2.60
CA TYR A 40 -7.59 12.00 -2.18
C TYR A 40 -7.37 12.59 -0.79
N VAL A 41 -6.94 11.78 0.18
CA VAL A 41 -6.54 12.23 1.51
C VAL A 41 -5.43 13.30 1.44
N GLY A 42 -4.40 13.06 0.64
CA GLY A 42 -3.31 14.01 0.46
C GLY A 42 -3.81 15.36 -0.10
N SER A 43 -4.77 15.33 -1.02
CA SER A 43 -5.35 16.54 -1.61
C SER A 43 -6.15 17.33 -0.56
N LEU A 44 -6.90 16.64 0.31
CA LEU A 44 -7.62 17.25 1.42
C LEU A 44 -6.66 17.87 2.45
N LEU A 45 -5.57 17.19 2.78
CA LEU A 45 -4.53 17.70 3.70
C LEU A 45 -3.88 18.98 3.18
N LYS A 46 -3.56 19.02 1.88
CA LYS A 46 -3.04 20.22 1.21
C LYS A 46 -4.02 21.40 1.32
N ASP A 47 -5.32 21.12 1.24
CA ASP A 47 -6.39 22.10 1.38
C ASP A 47 -6.70 22.47 2.85
N GLY A 48 -5.83 22.07 3.80
CA GLY A 48 -5.96 22.42 5.23
C GLY A 48 -6.93 21.54 6.02
N ARG A 49 -7.44 20.46 5.43
CA ARG A 49 -8.30 19.50 6.14
C ARG A 49 -7.49 18.64 7.09
N VAL A 50 -8.08 18.31 8.24
CA VAL A 50 -7.46 17.54 9.30
C VAL A 50 -7.90 16.06 9.25
N PRO A 51 -6.95 15.10 9.30
CA PRO A 51 -7.28 13.67 9.39
C PRO A 51 -8.17 13.34 10.58
N TYR A 52 -9.07 12.38 10.40
CA TYR A 52 -10.07 11.87 11.35
C TYR A 52 -11.18 12.86 11.71
N ARG A 53 -10.88 14.16 11.77
CA ARG A 53 -11.87 15.22 12.02
C ARG A 53 -12.66 15.56 10.76
N ASP A 54 -11.95 15.97 9.70
CA ASP A 54 -12.55 16.48 8.47
C ASP A 54 -12.66 15.41 7.38
N PHE A 55 -11.91 14.32 7.50
CA PHE A 55 -12.04 13.14 6.67
C PHE A 55 -11.60 11.88 7.43
N VAL A 56 -12.14 10.71 7.08
CA VAL A 56 -11.87 9.47 7.81
C VAL A 56 -11.11 8.46 6.96
N ASP A 57 -10.05 7.87 7.55
CA ASP A 57 -9.31 6.73 7.01
C ASP A 57 -8.83 5.81 8.15
N ARG A 58 -8.62 4.52 7.86
CA ARG A 58 -8.15 3.52 8.85
C ARG A 58 -6.63 3.45 8.99
N LYS A 59 -5.87 4.08 8.11
CA LYS A 59 -4.40 4.14 8.22
C LYS A 59 -4.00 5.17 9.26
N GLY A 60 -2.80 4.97 9.80
CA GLY A 60 -2.28 5.80 10.87
C GLY A 60 -1.80 7.17 10.37
N PRO A 61 -1.68 8.14 11.28
CA PRO A 61 -1.45 9.54 10.94
C PRO A 61 -0.17 9.76 10.16
N VAL A 62 0.91 9.02 10.46
CA VAL A 62 2.18 9.16 9.72
C VAL A 62 2.00 8.80 8.24
N GLY A 63 1.22 7.76 7.94
CA GLY A 63 0.91 7.38 6.57
C GLY A 63 0.14 8.48 5.84
N LEU A 64 -0.94 8.98 6.45
CA LEU A 64 -1.79 10.02 5.85
C LEU A 64 -1.03 11.35 5.65
N LEU A 65 -0.31 11.81 6.68
CA LEU A 65 0.46 13.06 6.64
C LEU A 65 1.54 13.04 5.56
N THR A 66 2.14 11.88 5.30
CA THR A 66 3.16 11.74 4.26
C THR A 66 2.58 11.94 2.86
N TYR A 67 1.34 11.51 2.61
CA TYR A 67 0.64 11.84 1.37
C TYR A 67 0.18 13.31 1.33
N GLY A 68 -0.12 13.92 2.47
CA GLY A 68 -0.29 15.38 2.55
C GLY A 68 0.97 16.12 2.09
N LEU A 69 2.14 15.69 2.56
CA LEU A 69 3.43 16.26 2.14
C LEU A 69 3.65 16.12 0.63
N ALA A 70 3.28 14.99 0.03
CA ALA A 70 3.33 14.82 -1.43
C ALA A 70 2.48 15.87 -2.15
N GLY A 71 1.27 16.13 -1.66
CA GLY A 71 0.36 17.15 -2.20
C GLY A 71 0.93 18.57 -2.10
N VAL A 72 1.61 18.88 -0.99
CA VAL A 72 2.25 20.19 -0.76
C VAL A 72 3.48 20.37 -1.64
N LEU A 73 4.34 19.35 -1.74
CA LEU A 73 5.62 19.45 -2.47
C LEU A 73 5.45 19.39 -4.00
N PHE A 74 4.53 18.57 -4.49
CA PHE A 74 4.42 18.26 -5.93
C PHE A 74 3.07 18.68 -6.55
N GLY A 75 2.09 19.08 -5.73
CA GLY A 75 0.73 19.44 -6.17
C GLY A 75 -0.28 18.30 -6.06
N SER A 76 -1.52 18.53 -6.51
CA SER A 76 -2.64 17.60 -6.30
C SER A 76 -2.90 16.65 -7.49
N SER A 77 -2.02 16.65 -8.50
CA SER A 77 -2.21 15.82 -9.70
C SER A 77 -1.83 14.36 -9.45
N ASP A 78 -2.43 13.43 -10.19
CA ASP A 78 -2.04 12.00 -10.13
C ASP A 78 -0.54 11.80 -10.38
N MET A 79 0.07 12.63 -11.23
CA MET A 79 1.51 12.55 -11.50
C MET A 79 2.34 12.98 -10.30
N ALA A 80 1.92 14.01 -9.57
CA ALA A 80 2.63 14.54 -8.40
C ALA A 80 2.87 13.44 -7.36
N TYR A 81 1.81 12.71 -7.01
CA TYR A 81 1.91 11.62 -6.06
C TYR A 81 2.64 10.38 -6.60
N ARG A 82 2.55 10.09 -7.91
CA ARG A 82 3.35 9.01 -8.53
C ARG A 82 4.84 9.32 -8.48
N VAL A 83 5.23 10.56 -8.74
CA VAL A 83 6.62 11.00 -8.59
C VAL A 83 7.05 10.85 -7.14
N PHE A 84 6.22 11.28 -6.19
CA PHE A 84 6.51 11.10 -4.76
C PHE A 84 6.71 9.62 -4.37
N ASP A 85 5.78 8.73 -4.74
CA ASP A 85 5.93 7.30 -4.44
C ASP A 85 7.13 6.69 -5.16
N LEU A 86 7.42 7.12 -6.40
CA LEU A 86 8.63 6.69 -7.10
C LEU A 86 9.92 7.14 -6.39
N LEU A 87 9.94 8.31 -5.75
CA LEU A 87 11.07 8.73 -4.91
C LEU A 87 11.20 7.84 -3.68
N VAL A 88 10.10 7.45 -3.03
CA VAL A 88 10.10 6.49 -1.92
C VAL A 88 10.62 5.13 -2.39
N LEU A 89 10.11 4.59 -3.50
CA LEU A 89 10.55 3.33 -4.10
C LEU A 89 12.02 3.35 -4.51
N SER A 90 12.49 4.47 -5.06
CA SER A 90 13.90 4.69 -5.42
C SER A 90 14.79 4.76 -4.18
N SER A 91 14.31 5.36 -3.09
CA SER A 91 15.01 5.38 -1.81
C SER A 91 15.13 3.98 -1.21
N ILE A 92 14.08 3.15 -1.31
CA ILE A 92 14.12 1.73 -0.93
C ILE A 92 15.16 0.98 -1.78
N GLY A 93 15.13 1.15 -3.10
CA GLY A 93 16.09 0.55 -4.02
C GLY A 93 17.54 0.98 -3.73
N PHE A 94 17.76 2.25 -3.42
CA PHE A 94 19.06 2.77 -2.99
C PHE A 94 19.52 2.17 -1.66
N CYS A 95 18.64 2.08 -0.66
CA CYS A 95 18.96 1.43 0.61
C CYS A 95 19.33 -0.04 0.41
N LEU A 96 18.61 -0.75 -0.47
CA LEU A 96 18.92 -2.13 -0.83
C LEU A 96 20.27 -2.25 -1.55
N PHE A 97 20.54 -1.38 -2.52
CA PHE A 97 21.85 -1.31 -3.17
C PHE A 97 22.97 -1.08 -2.15
N ALA A 98 22.80 -0.10 -1.26
CA ALA A 98 23.78 0.23 -0.22
C ALA A 98 24.02 -0.95 0.74
N LEU A 99 22.96 -1.69 1.07
CA LEU A 99 23.03 -2.90 1.88
C LEU A 99 23.80 -4.01 1.16
N LEU A 100 23.41 -4.33 -0.08
CA LEU A 100 24.01 -5.40 -0.87
C LEU A 100 25.47 -5.11 -1.23
N ARG A 101 25.83 -3.85 -1.50
CA ARG A 101 27.20 -3.44 -1.82
C ARG A 101 28.19 -3.67 -0.67
N ARG A 102 27.71 -3.81 0.56
CA ARG A 102 28.55 -4.21 1.71
C ARG A 102 29.02 -5.66 1.61
N MET A 103 28.30 -6.49 0.86
CA MET A 103 28.47 -7.95 0.83
C MET A 103 28.88 -8.47 -0.55
N PHE A 104 28.57 -7.72 -1.62
CA PHE A 104 28.74 -8.15 -3.00
C PHE A 104 29.36 -7.05 -3.86
N ALA A 105 29.85 -7.44 -5.04
CA ALA A 105 30.35 -6.49 -6.04
C ALA A 105 29.24 -5.54 -6.52
N ASP A 106 29.60 -4.30 -6.89
CA ASP A 106 28.66 -3.23 -7.23
C ASP A 106 27.60 -3.64 -8.27
N VAL A 107 27.98 -4.39 -9.31
CA VAL A 107 27.04 -4.85 -10.35
C VAL A 107 26.01 -5.85 -9.82
N VAL A 108 26.39 -6.69 -8.84
CA VAL A 108 25.50 -7.66 -8.20
C VAL A 108 24.56 -6.95 -7.23
N ALA A 109 25.09 -5.98 -6.47
CA ALA A 109 24.27 -5.12 -5.63
C ALA A 109 23.24 -4.32 -6.45
N PHE A 110 23.66 -3.79 -7.59
CA PHE A 110 22.77 -3.06 -8.50
C PHE A 110 21.72 -3.98 -9.11
N PHE A 111 22.10 -5.19 -9.52
CA PHE A 111 21.15 -6.21 -9.96
C PHE A 111 20.08 -6.50 -8.89
N GLY A 112 20.45 -6.66 -7.62
CA GLY A 112 19.49 -6.85 -6.54
C GLY A 112 18.53 -5.66 -6.34
N ALA A 113 19.03 -4.43 -6.50
CA ALA A 113 18.18 -3.23 -6.49
C ALA A 113 17.28 -3.14 -7.72
N VAL A 114 17.70 -3.65 -8.87
CA VAL A 114 16.88 -3.71 -10.09
C VAL A 114 15.77 -4.75 -9.97
N LEU A 115 16.03 -5.89 -9.30
CA LEU A 115 15.00 -6.89 -9.00
C LEU A 115 13.86 -6.31 -8.15
N TRP A 116 14.15 -5.37 -7.25
CA TRP A 116 13.12 -4.64 -6.50
C TRP A 116 12.15 -3.90 -7.43
N PHE A 117 12.64 -3.19 -8.45
CA PHE A 117 11.77 -2.54 -9.43
C PHE A 117 11.00 -3.53 -10.30
N GLY A 118 11.63 -4.66 -10.66
CA GLY A 118 10.92 -5.74 -11.36
C GLY A 118 9.75 -6.28 -10.54
N HIS A 119 9.93 -6.38 -9.22
CA HIS A 119 8.86 -6.78 -8.31
C HIS A 119 7.73 -5.75 -8.20
N VAL A 120 8.04 -4.44 -8.12
CA VAL A 120 7.02 -3.39 -8.14
C VAL A 120 6.11 -3.48 -9.37
N LEU A 121 6.66 -3.84 -10.53
CA LEU A 121 5.87 -4.06 -11.76
C LEU A 121 4.98 -5.32 -11.68
N LEU A 122 5.50 -6.40 -11.09
CA LEU A 122 4.76 -7.65 -10.89
C LEU A 122 3.55 -7.43 -9.98
N ASP A 123 3.66 -6.55 -8.99
CA ASP A 123 2.56 -6.18 -8.10
C ASP A 123 1.51 -5.31 -8.80
N GLY A 124 1.92 -4.53 -9.81
CA GLY A 124 1.05 -3.78 -10.70
C GLY A 124 0.34 -2.57 -10.05
N PRO A 125 -0.43 -1.80 -10.83
CA PRO A 125 -1.08 -0.55 -10.39
C PRO A 125 -2.01 -0.70 -9.18
N GLY A 126 -2.48 -1.92 -8.89
CA GLY A 126 -3.35 -2.22 -7.77
C GLY A 126 -2.70 -2.11 -6.40
N ASN A 127 -1.38 -2.30 -6.33
CA ASN A 127 -0.62 -2.39 -5.08
C ASN A 127 0.44 -1.28 -4.96
N THR A 128 0.55 -0.40 -5.95
CA THR A 128 1.45 0.77 -5.93
C THR A 128 0.86 1.96 -5.20
N GLY A 129 1.70 2.85 -4.65
CA GLY A 129 1.23 4.04 -3.96
C GLY A 129 0.42 3.73 -2.71
N ASP A 130 0.79 2.70 -1.95
CA ASP A 130 0.24 2.42 -0.63
C ASP A 130 1.18 2.95 0.47
N VAL A 131 0.60 3.35 1.62
CA VAL A 131 1.35 3.76 2.82
C VAL A 131 2.36 2.70 3.29
N THR A 132 2.20 1.44 2.89
CA THR A 132 3.12 0.35 3.20
C THR A 132 4.53 0.59 2.64
N ASN A 133 4.68 1.35 1.55
CA ASN A 133 6.01 1.73 1.04
C ASN A 133 6.84 2.52 2.07
N LEU A 134 6.18 3.29 2.94
CA LEU A 134 6.87 3.99 4.04
C LEU A 134 7.35 3.03 5.14
N ILE A 135 6.58 1.97 5.39
CA ILE A 135 7.00 0.87 6.29
C ILE A 135 8.24 0.19 5.69
N VAL A 136 8.20 -0.14 4.40
CA VAL A 136 9.35 -0.76 3.70
C VAL A 136 10.59 0.13 3.79
N LEU A 137 10.45 1.43 3.55
CA LEU A 137 11.56 2.38 3.67
C LEU A 137 12.12 2.42 5.10
N GLY A 138 11.27 2.50 6.12
CA GLY A 138 11.68 2.48 7.53
C GLY A 138 12.39 1.17 7.90
N VAL A 139 11.92 0.03 7.41
CA VAL A 139 12.53 -1.29 7.60
C VAL A 139 13.91 -1.37 6.92
N MET A 140 14.06 -0.81 5.72
CA MET A 140 15.35 -0.77 5.02
C MET A 140 16.36 0.17 5.68
N ILE A 141 15.92 1.33 6.16
CA ILE A 141 16.79 2.22 6.96
C ILE A 141 17.19 1.52 8.27
N THR A 142 16.26 0.82 8.93
CA THR A 142 16.55 0.00 10.11
C THR A 142 17.66 -1.02 9.80
N ALA A 143 17.54 -1.78 8.71
CA ALA A 143 18.54 -2.74 8.27
C ALA A 143 19.94 -2.12 8.06
N LEU A 144 20.00 -0.88 7.54
CA LEU A 144 21.28 -0.19 7.32
C LEU A 144 21.92 0.32 8.63
N LEU A 145 21.11 0.70 9.61
CA LEU A 145 21.56 1.33 10.86
C LEU A 145 22.02 0.31 11.91
N VAL A 146 21.39 -0.87 11.95
CA VAL A 146 21.64 -1.92 12.96
C VAL A 146 23.01 -2.61 12.87
N GLU A 147 23.81 -2.30 11.84
CA GLU A 147 25.16 -2.87 11.70
C GLU A 147 26.22 -2.25 12.62
N LYS A 148 26.06 -0.97 13.01
CA LYS A 148 27.00 -0.33 13.95
C LYS A 148 26.24 0.37 15.05
N LYS A 149 26.79 0.31 16.26
CA LYS A 149 26.20 0.90 17.45
C LYS A 149 26.72 2.31 17.71
N SER A 150 25.81 3.22 18.02
CA SER A 150 26.09 4.58 18.50
C SER A 150 24.80 5.15 19.09
N ASP A 151 24.89 6.01 20.11
CA ASP A 151 23.74 6.62 20.77
C ASP A 151 22.73 7.24 19.79
N SER A 152 23.23 8.00 18.79
CA SER A 152 22.39 8.62 17.76
C SER A 152 21.58 7.59 16.96
N ARG A 153 22.20 6.48 16.55
CA ARG A 153 21.51 5.40 15.82
C ARG A 153 20.46 4.72 16.67
N VAL A 154 20.75 4.46 17.94
CA VAL A 154 19.79 3.84 18.88
C VAL A 154 18.54 4.72 19.03
N PHE A 155 18.74 6.03 19.19
CA PHE A 155 17.65 7.02 19.22
C PHE A 155 16.86 7.06 17.90
N VAL A 156 17.55 7.12 16.76
CA VAL A 156 16.93 7.14 15.42
C VAL A 156 16.13 5.86 15.15
N LEU A 157 16.63 4.70 15.56
CA LEU A 157 15.92 3.42 15.44
C LEU A 157 14.61 3.41 16.23
N GLY A 158 14.60 3.97 17.44
CA GLY A 158 13.37 4.17 18.22
C GLY A 158 12.37 5.09 17.52
N THR A 159 12.86 6.17 16.92
CA THR A 159 12.07 7.13 16.14
C THR A 159 11.43 6.47 14.91
N ILE A 160 12.21 5.69 14.16
CA ILE A 160 11.74 4.93 12.98
C ILE A 160 10.71 3.88 13.39
N ALA A 161 10.94 3.16 14.49
CA ALA A 161 10.02 2.17 15.01
C ALA A 161 8.66 2.80 15.36
N ALA A 162 8.66 3.98 16.00
CA ALA A 162 7.43 4.74 16.23
C ALA A 162 6.78 5.14 14.91
N ALA A 163 7.52 5.71 13.95
CA ALA A 163 6.98 6.10 12.66
C ALA A 163 6.29 4.92 11.94
N ILE A 164 6.90 3.74 11.93
CA ILE A 164 6.33 2.49 11.38
C ILE A 164 5.03 2.12 12.11
N ALA A 165 5.03 2.11 13.45
CA ALA A 165 3.86 1.80 14.25
C ALA A 165 2.70 2.79 14.01
N TRP A 166 3.02 4.06 13.80
CA TRP A 166 2.06 5.13 13.49
C TRP A 166 1.63 5.17 12.02
N VAL A 167 2.22 4.38 11.12
CA VAL A 167 1.59 4.04 9.83
C VAL A 167 0.57 2.92 10.02
N LYS A 168 0.96 1.87 10.74
CA LYS A 168 0.13 0.70 11.06
C LYS A 168 0.65 0.01 12.33
N PRO A 169 -0.17 -0.22 13.38
CA PRO A 169 0.35 -0.68 14.67
C PRO A 169 1.04 -2.04 14.57
N ALA A 170 0.46 -2.98 13.82
CA ALA A 170 1.02 -4.32 13.62
C ALA A 170 2.41 -4.30 12.93
N ALA A 171 2.76 -3.23 12.20
CA ALA A 171 4.03 -3.14 11.51
C ALA A 171 5.23 -2.99 12.47
N ILE A 172 5.01 -2.67 13.74
CA ILE A 172 6.09 -2.67 14.75
C ILE A 172 6.73 -4.06 14.91
N LEU A 173 5.95 -5.13 14.68
CA LEU A 173 6.40 -6.52 14.80
C LEU A 173 7.49 -6.86 13.77
N ILE A 174 7.59 -6.08 12.69
CA ILE A 174 8.58 -6.26 11.64
C ILE A 174 9.98 -5.89 12.15
N VAL A 175 10.09 -4.79 12.91
CA VAL A 175 11.38 -4.26 13.39
C VAL A 175 11.71 -4.69 14.81
N ALA A 176 10.71 -4.93 15.67
CA ALA A 176 10.91 -5.20 17.10
C ALA A 176 11.90 -6.35 17.38
N PRO A 177 11.85 -7.53 16.72
CA PRO A 177 12.81 -8.61 16.98
C PRO A 177 14.26 -8.20 16.69
N THR A 178 14.48 -7.43 15.62
CA THR A 178 15.80 -6.93 15.24
C THR A 178 16.30 -5.85 16.21
N LEU A 179 15.41 -5.00 16.74
CA LEU A 179 15.78 -3.99 17.74
C LEU A 179 16.17 -4.63 19.08
N VAL A 180 15.43 -5.67 19.51
CA VAL A 180 15.79 -6.47 20.68
C VAL A 180 17.16 -7.12 20.48
N TYR A 181 17.38 -7.74 19.32
CA TYR A 181 18.69 -8.30 18.95
C TYR A 181 19.81 -7.26 19.00
N TYR A 182 19.56 -6.07 18.45
CA TYR A 182 20.53 -4.98 18.38
C TYR A 182 20.96 -4.49 19.77
N VAL A 183 20.03 -4.35 20.71
CA VAL A 183 20.35 -3.97 22.10
C VAL A 183 21.08 -5.08 22.84
N LEU A 184 20.61 -6.32 22.71
CA LEU A 184 21.05 -7.41 23.58
C LEU A 184 22.33 -8.11 23.11
N ILE A 185 22.55 -8.21 21.79
CA ILE A 185 23.51 -9.16 21.20
C ILE A 185 24.64 -8.47 20.42
N VAL A 186 24.38 -7.34 19.75
CA VAL A 186 25.39 -6.70 18.88
C VAL A 186 26.63 -6.21 19.67
N ASP A 187 26.51 -6.04 20.98
CA ASP A 187 27.67 -5.79 21.85
C ASP A 187 27.59 -6.62 23.15
N ARG A 188 27.98 -7.90 23.06
CA ARG A 188 27.88 -8.87 24.18
C ARG A 188 28.72 -8.49 25.40
N ASN A 189 29.76 -7.67 25.22
CA ASN A 189 30.70 -7.30 26.27
C ASN A 189 30.28 -6.05 27.06
N GLN A 190 29.15 -5.43 26.71
CA GLN A 190 28.63 -4.28 27.44
C GLN A 190 28.06 -4.65 28.81
N GLN A 191 28.43 -3.84 29.80
CA GLN A 191 27.83 -3.89 31.14
C GLN A 191 26.32 -3.60 31.10
N GLN A 192 25.58 -4.09 32.09
CA GLN A 192 24.12 -3.92 32.17
C GLN A 192 23.66 -2.45 32.09
N HIS A 193 24.41 -1.53 32.70
CA HIS A 193 24.12 -0.09 32.63
C HIS A 193 24.11 0.47 31.20
N ALA A 194 25.01 -0.01 30.33
CA ALA A 194 25.05 0.42 28.93
C ALA A 194 23.80 -0.07 28.16
N LYS A 195 23.33 -1.28 28.45
CA LYS A 195 22.09 -1.82 27.85
C LYS A 195 20.85 -1.03 28.27
N LEU A 196 20.75 -0.65 29.55
CA LEU A 196 19.66 0.21 30.05
C LEU A 196 19.67 1.59 29.39
N LYS A 197 20.86 2.18 29.18
CA LYS A 197 21.01 3.42 28.43
C LYS A 197 20.47 3.29 27.01
N ASP A 198 20.80 2.21 26.29
CA ASP A 198 20.29 2.03 24.93
C ASP A 198 18.78 1.84 24.88
N ILE A 199 18.21 1.08 25.83
CA ILE A 199 16.77 0.94 25.97
C ILE A 199 16.14 2.31 26.22
N GLY A 200 16.71 3.11 27.12
CA GLY A 200 16.28 4.47 27.40
C GLY A 200 16.35 5.40 26.19
N LEU A 201 17.46 5.37 25.44
CA LEU A 201 17.63 6.17 24.21
C LEU A 201 16.63 5.78 23.14
N MET A 202 16.46 4.48 22.89
CA MET A 202 15.49 3.99 21.91
C MET A 202 14.05 4.32 22.33
N ALA A 203 13.70 4.11 23.60
CA ALA A 203 12.41 4.49 24.15
C ALA A 203 12.18 6.00 24.05
N SER A 204 13.21 6.83 24.25
CA SER A 204 13.10 8.28 24.13
C SER A 204 12.83 8.72 22.69
N GLY A 205 13.48 8.11 21.69
CA GLY A 205 13.19 8.38 20.28
C GLY A 205 11.77 7.95 19.88
N PHE A 206 11.34 6.77 20.34
CA PHE A 206 9.98 6.29 20.12
C PHE A 206 8.93 7.22 20.76
N THR A 207 9.19 7.63 22.01
CA THR A 207 8.30 8.48 22.79
C THR A 207 8.21 9.88 22.19
N LEU A 208 9.34 10.49 21.80
CA LEU A 208 9.35 11.81 21.19
C LEU A 208 8.49 11.84 19.92
N MET A 209 8.70 10.89 19.01
CA MET A 209 7.90 10.79 17.78
C MET A 209 6.41 10.60 18.09
N SER A 210 6.10 9.74 19.05
CA SER A 210 4.70 9.48 19.45
C SER A 210 4.05 10.71 20.08
N LEU A 211 4.78 11.45 20.92
CA LEU A 211 4.31 12.69 21.52
C LEU A 211 4.04 13.76 20.47
N LEU A 212 4.88 13.88 19.43
CA LEU A 212 4.64 14.82 18.33
C LEU A 212 3.34 14.50 17.57
N ILE A 213 3.08 13.21 17.31
CA ILE A 213 1.84 12.77 16.66
C ILE A 213 0.62 12.99 17.56
N ILE A 214 0.71 12.64 18.84
CA ILE A 214 -0.37 12.85 19.81
C ILE A 214 -0.66 14.34 19.98
N ALA A 215 0.39 15.17 20.09
CA ALA A 215 0.26 16.63 20.17
C ALA A 215 -0.44 17.17 18.92
N TYR A 216 -0.04 16.74 17.72
CA TYR A 216 -0.74 17.10 16.48
C TYR A 216 -2.23 16.77 16.56
N LEU A 217 -2.59 15.53 16.88
CA LEU A 217 -3.99 15.09 16.99
C LEU A 217 -4.78 15.84 18.07
N TYR A 218 -4.13 16.22 19.17
CA TYR A 218 -4.73 16.99 20.25
C TYR A 218 -5.01 18.43 19.80
N PHE A 219 -4.02 19.14 19.25
CA PHE A 219 -4.15 20.53 18.82
C PHE A 219 -5.10 20.70 17.63
N THR A 220 -5.22 19.70 16.76
CA THR A 220 -6.19 19.71 15.66
C THR A 220 -7.59 19.25 16.07
N ARG A 221 -7.78 18.84 17.33
CA ARG A 221 -9.04 18.29 17.88
C ARG A 221 -9.52 17.01 17.19
N SER A 222 -8.61 16.19 16.69
CA SER A 222 -8.92 14.93 16.01
C SER A 222 -8.61 13.69 16.86
N LEU A 223 -8.07 13.85 18.07
CA LEU A 223 -7.64 12.74 18.93
C LEU A 223 -8.75 11.71 19.23
N ARG A 224 -9.98 12.18 19.48
CA ARG A 224 -11.12 11.28 19.76
C ARG A 224 -11.50 10.46 18.54
N ASP A 225 -11.69 11.11 17.39
CA ASP A 225 -12.06 10.43 16.15
C ASP A 225 -10.95 9.46 15.74
N PHE A 226 -9.68 9.87 15.87
CA PHE A 226 -8.53 9.01 15.68
C PHE A 226 -8.61 7.75 16.56
N TYR A 227 -8.84 7.91 17.86
CA TYR A 227 -8.91 6.78 18.79
C TYR A 227 -10.03 5.81 18.40
N GLU A 228 -11.19 6.33 18.02
CA GLU A 228 -12.32 5.49 17.62
C GLU A 228 -12.05 4.75 16.30
N ILE A 229 -11.48 5.40 15.29
CA ILE A 229 -11.24 4.82 13.96
C ILE A 229 -10.02 3.91 13.94
N PHE A 230 -8.90 4.40 14.46
CA PHE A 230 -7.61 3.73 14.31
C PHE A 230 -7.38 2.67 15.39
N ILE A 231 -7.86 2.91 16.61
CA ILE A 231 -7.69 1.98 17.73
C ILE A 231 -8.93 1.11 17.89
N LEU A 232 -10.09 1.68 18.22
CA LEU A 232 -11.28 0.89 18.58
C LEU A 232 -11.86 0.07 17.41
N ASP A 233 -12.04 0.66 16.22
CA ASP A 233 -12.56 -0.08 15.04
C ASP A 233 -11.57 -1.18 14.60
N SER A 234 -10.27 -0.90 14.72
CA SER A 234 -9.23 -1.89 14.41
C SER A 234 -9.35 -3.15 15.25
N PHE A 235 -9.51 -3.00 16.57
CA PHE A 235 -9.64 -4.14 17.49
C PHE A 235 -10.99 -4.85 17.39
N SER A 236 -12.06 -4.10 17.12
CA SER A 236 -13.42 -4.66 17.19
C SER A 236 -13.93 -5.27 15.88
N HIS A 237 -13.53 -4.74 14.71
CA HIS A 237 -14.11 -5.13 13.42
C HIS A 237 -13.08 -5.35 12.31
N TYR A 238 -11.85 -4.86 12.47
CA TYR A 238 -10.84 -4.99 11.43
C TYR A 238 -10.02 -6.28 11.55
N VAL A 239 -9.89 -6.84 12.76
CA VAL A 239 -9.23 -8.13 13.00
C VAL A 239 -10.08 -9.26 12.39
N PRO A 240 -9.56 -10.01 11.39
CA PRO A 240 -10.31 -11.11 10.80
C PRO A 240 -10.50 -12.25 11.80
N THR A 241 -11.67 -12.89 11.79
CA THR A 241 -11.91 -14.13 12.54
C THR A 241 -11.04 -15.29 12.05
N SER A 242 -10.44 -15.17 10.86
CA SER A 242 -9.54 -16.16 10.26
C SER A 242 -8.13 -16.22 10.87
N GLN A 243 -7.78 -15.34 11.81
CA GLN A 243 -6.42 -15.30 12.40
C GLN A 243 -5.96 -16.66 12.95
N LEU A 244 -6.87 -17.40 13.59
CA LEU A 244 -6.60 -18.72 14.16
C LEU A 244 -6.84 -19.87 13.16
N ASN A 245 -7.30 -19.58 11.94
CA ASN A 245 -7.54 -20.59 10.92
C ASN A 245 -6.23 -20.94 10.20
N LEU A 246 -5.65 -22.07 10.59
CA LEU A 246 -4.40 -22.58 10.01
C LEU A 246 -4.51 -22.83 8.50
N GLN A 247 -5.62 -23.40 8.02
CA GLN A 247 -5.80 -23.68 6.59
C GLN A 247 -5.82 -22.40 5.75
N HIS A 248 -6.56 -21.38 6.20
CA HIS A 248 -6.59 -20.06 5.55
C HIS A 248 -5.19 -19.44 5.50
N ASN A 249 -4.47 -19.47 6.62
CA ASN A 249 -3.13 -18.92 6.69
C ASN A 249 -2.12 -19.66 5.80
N LEU A 250 -2.17 -20.99 5.76
CA LEU A 250 -1.34 -21.81 4.88
C LEU A 250 -1.66 -21.57 3.40
N THR A 251 -2.94 -21.41 3.06
CA THR A 251 -3.38 -21.13 1.69
C THR A 251 -2.93 -19.75 1.24
N GLY A 252 -3.09 -18.73 2.08
CA GLY A 252 -2.67 -17.36 1.78
C GLY A 252 -1.15 -17.24 1.62
N LEU A 253 -0.38 -17.82 2.55
CA LEU A 253 1.09 -17.86 2.46
C LEU A 253 1.55 -18.68 1.24
N GLY A 254 0.95 -19.85 1.02
CA GLY A 254 1.25 -20.72 -0.12
C GLY A 254 0.97 -20.05 -1.45
N GLY A 255 -0.18 -19.41 -1.61
CA GLY A 255 -0.54 -18.64 -2.81
C GLY A 255 0.44 -17.50 -3.08
N TRP A 256 0.86 -16.78 -2.03
CA TRP A 256 1.90 -15.77 -2.17
C TRP A 256 3.24 -16.38 -2.60
N LEU A 257 3.72 -17.45 -1.94
CA LEU A 257 4.98 -18.11 -2.31
C LEU A 257 4.99 -18.65 -3.75
N LEU A 258 3.87 -19.23 -4.19
CA LEU A 258 3.74 -19.90 -5.49
C LEU A 258 3.53 -18.92 -6.66
N SER A 259 3.16 -17.67 -6.41
CA SER A 259 2.99 -16.67 -7.49
C SER A 259 4.32 -16.19 -8.09
N ASP A 260 5.44 -16.32 -7.37
CA ASP A 260 6.79 -16.18 -7.93
C ASP A 260 7.77 -17.06 -7.12
N PRO A 261 7.81 -18.38 -7.39
CA PRO A 261 8.51 -19.32 -6.54
C PRO A 261 10.02 -19.14 -6.59
N VAL A 262 10.59 -18.74 -7.72
CA VAL A 262 12.04 -18.52 -7.85
C VAL A 262 12.47 -17.35 -6.98
N PHE A 263 11.74 -16.22 -7.04
CA PHE A 263 12.06 -15.06 -6.23
C PHE A 263 11.70 -15.25 -4.76
N ARG A 264 10.49 -15.75 -4.47
CA ARG A 264 9.93 -15.80 -3.12
C ARG A 264 10.45 -16.97 -2.30
N ILE A 265 10.34 -18.19 -2.82
CA ILE A 265 10.85 -19.39 -2.13
C ILE A 265 12.38 -19.37 -2.16
N GLY A 266 12.99 -19.11 -3.32
CA GLY A 266 14.45 -19.04 -3.46
C GLY A 266 15.08 -17.96 -2.58
N GLY A 267 14.49 -16.76 -2.56
CA GLY A 267 14.94 -15.65 -1.72
C GLY A 267 14.79 -15.94 -0.22
N LEU A 268 13.64 -16.44 0.22
CA LEU A 268 13.44 -16.82 1.63
C LEU A 268 14.38 -17.95 2.05
N PHE A 269 14.49 -19.00 1.22
CA PHE A 269 15.33 -20.14 1.54
C PHE A 269 16.80 -19.73 1.66
N GLY A 270 17.28 -18.93 0.70
CA GLY A 270 18.64 -18.42 0.69
C GLY A 270 18.96 -17.53 1.89
N LEU A 271 18.02 -16.72 2.36
CA LEU A 271 18.25 -15.85 3.51
C LEU A 271 18.15 -16.58 4.86
N LEU A 272 17.13 -17.43 5.03
CA LEU A 272 16.82 -18.05 6.31
C LEU A 272 17.73 -19.24 6.61
N PHE A 273 18.08 -20.07 5.61
CA PHE A 273 18.76 -21.33 5.84
C PHE A 273 20.23 -21.33 5.43
N LEU A 274 20.64 -20.49 4.48
CA LEU A 274 22.04 -20.44 4.05
C LEU A 274 22.85 -19.48 4.92
N LYS A 275 24.10 -19.85 5.19
CA LYS A 275 25.05 -19.01 5.93
C LYS A 275 25.76 -18.05 4.97
N SER A 276 26.06 -16.84 5.43
CA SER A 276 27.11 -16.01 4.82
C SER A 276 28.42 -16.25 5.55
N ASN A 277 29.52 -16.37 4.81
CA ASN A 277 30.85 -16.57 5.41
C ASN A 277 31.47 -15.25 5.91
N GLN A 278 30.91 -14.10 5.52
CA GLN A 278 31.54 -12.79 5.73
C GLN A 278 30.70 -11.85 6.60
N HIS A 279 29.41 -12.13 6.78
CA HIS A 279 28.49 -11.23 7.46
C HIS A 279 27.49 -11.98 8.34
N ASP A 280 27.14 -11.36 9.46
CA ASP A 280 26.00 -11.79 10.27
C ASP A 280 24.69 -11.46 9.55
N LEU A 281 23.85 -12.47 9.33
CA LEU A 281 22.57 -12.33 8.66
C LEU A 281 21.40 -12.20 9.63
N TRP A 282 21.62 -12.36 10.94
CA TRP A 282 20.55 -12.36 11.94
C TRP A 282 19.67 -11.11 11.92
N PRO A 283 20.20 -9.88 11.79
CA PRO A 283 19.35 -8.70 11.71
C PRO A 283 18.33 -8.78 10.57
N TYR A 284 18.74 -9.26 9.39
CA TYR A 284 17.87 -9.37 8.21
C TYR A 284 16.90 -10.54 8.32
N ARG A 285 17.34 -11.67 8.89
CA ARG A 285 16.46 -12.81 9.17
C ARG A 285 15.36 -12.43 10.14
N LEU A 286 15.69 -11.67 11.19
CA LEU A 286 14.72 -11.20 12.18
C LEU A 286 13.72 -10.20 11.59
N LEU A 287 14.15 -9.33 10.68
CA LEU A 287 13.23 -8.44 9.94
C LEU A 287 12.25 -9.24 9.06
N VAL A 288 12.74 -10.27 8.36
CA VAL A 288 11.89 -11.14 7.53
C VAL A 288 10.94 -11.98 8.39
N MET A 289 11.42 -12.58 9.48
CA MET A 289 10.57 -13.34 10.40
C MET A 289 9.52 -12.46 11.08
N GLY A 290 9.89 -11.24 11.49
CA GLY A 290 8.96 -10.25 12.04
C GLY A 290 7.91 -9.81 11.01
N GLY A 291 8.31 -9.62 9.75
CA GLY A 291 7.41 -9.36 8.63
C GLY A 291 6.42 -10.49 8.37
N LEU A 292 6.90 -11.74 8.31
CA LEU A 292 6.04 -12.91 8.18
C LEU A 292 5.06 -13.03 9.36
N LEU A 293 5.53 -12.80 10.59
CA LEU A 293 4.68 -12.79 11.78
C LEU A 293 3.59 -11.70 11.68
N ALA A 294 3.94 -10.50 11.24
CA ALA A 294 2.98 -9.42 11.05
C ALA A 294 1.89 -9.81 10.04
N VAL A 295 2.27 -10.42 8.89
CA VAL A 295 1.30 -10.90 7.89
C VAL A 295 0.39 -11.99 8.48
N MET A 296 0.94 -12.92 9.25
CA MET A 296 0.17 -14.01 9.86
C MET A 296 -0.83 -13.49 10.90
N ILE A 297 -0.42 -12.51 11.71
CA ILE A 297 -1.31 -11.81 12.65
C ILE A 297 -2.39 -11.05 11.89
N GLU A 298 -2.07 -10.44 10.76
CA GLU A 298 -3.09 -9.76 9.96
C GLU A 298 -4.06 -10.72 9.25
N SER A 299 -3.63 -11.93 8.89
CA SER A 299 -4.43 -13.01 8.28
C SER A 299 -5.22 -12.61 7.02
N ARG A 300 -4.74 -11.59 6.29
CA ARG A 300 -5.39 -11.08 5.06
C ARG A 300 -4.65 -11.43 3.77
N PHE A 301 -3.34 -11.64 3.84
CA PHE A 301 -2.50 -12.11 2.72
C PHE A 301 -2.59 -11.34 1.40
N PHE A 302 -3.06 -10.08 1.42
CA PHE A 302 -2.91 -9.21 0.25
C PHE A 302 -1.43 -9.03 -0.10
N PRO A 303 -1.06 -8.95 -1.39
CA PRO A 303 0.33 -8.87 -1.82
C PRO A 303 1.14 -7.78 -1.10
N TYR A 304 0.54 -6.60 -0.93
CA TYR A 304 1.20 -5.46 -0.27
C TYR A 304 1.53 -5.71 1.22
N HIS A 305 0.87 -6.65 1.91
CA HIS A 305 1.24 -6.98 3.30
C HIS A 305 2.63 -7.62 3.39
N PHE A 306 3.11 -8.24 2.31
CA PHE A 306 4.44 -8.82 2.24
C PHE A 306 5.51 -7.82 1.77
N SER A 307 5.14 -6.62 1.32
CA SER A 307 6.10 -5.61 0.81
C SER A 307 7.26 -5.32 1.76
N PRO A 308 7.09 -5.29 3.11
CA PRO A 308 8.20 -5.06 4.02
C PRO A 308 9.31 -6.13 3.99
N ILE A 309 9.01 -7.37 3.56
CA ILE A 309 10.02 -8.44 3.48
C ILE A 309 10.65 -8.57 2.10
N LEU A 310 9.99 -8.05 1.07
CA LEU A 310 10.37 -8.22 -0.33
C LEU A 310 11.79 -7.69 -0.68
N PRO A 311 12.26 -6.54 -0.14
CA PRO A 311 13.63 -6.09 -0.39
C PRO A 311 14.73 -7.05 0.10
N PHE A 312 14.45 -7.95 1.04
CA PHE A 312 15.44 -8.90 1.56
C PHE A 312 15.51 -10.19 0.75
N LEU A 313 14.54 -10.45 -0.14
CA LEU A 313 14.55 -11.65 -0.98
C LEU A 313 15.67 -11.62 -2.04
N PRO A 314 15.98 -10.49 -2.71
CA PRO A 314 17.17 -10.37 -3.54
C PRO A 314 18.46 -10.74 -2.80
N LEU A 315 18.61 -10.34 -1.52
CA LEU A 315 19.75 -10.70 -0.69
C LEU A 315 19.86 -12.22 -0.55
N GLY A 316 18.79 -12.89 -0.12
CA GLY A 316 18.78 -14.35 0.01
C GLY A 316 19.02 -15.08 -1.31
N LEU A 317 18.45 -14.57 -2.41
CA LEU A 317 18.61 -15.13 -3.74
C LEU A 317 20.05 -15.06 -4.22
N ILE A 318 20.73 -13.92 -4.02
CA ILE A 318 22.14 -13.73 -4.35
C ILE A 318 23.02 -14.67 -3.50
N ILE A 319 22.73 -14.81 -2.20
CA ILE A 319 23.42 -15.77 -1.32
C ILE A 319 23.24 -17.20 -1.85
N GLY A 320 22.02 -17.57 -2.24
CA GLY A 320 21.69 -18.88 -2.81
C GLY A 320 22.46 -19.18 -4.09
N ILE A 321 22.43 -18.25 -5.06
CA ILE A 321 23.17 -18.40 -6.32
C ILE A 321 24.68 -18.49 -6.06
N GLN A 322 25.22 -17.66 -5.17
CA GLN A 322 26.63 -17.71 -4.82
C GLN A 322 27.01 -19.07 -4.22
N ARG A 323 26.20 -19.61 -3.30
CA ARG A 323 26.43 -20.93 -2.69
C ARG A 323 26.34 -22.07 -3.70
N LEU A 324 25.38 -22.03 -4.62
CA LEU A 324 25.28 -22.99 -5.71
C LEU A 324 26.57 -22.99 -6.54
N THR A 325 27.08 -21.82 -6.91
CA THR A 325 28.29 -21.72 -7.74
C THR A 325 29.61 -22.05 -7.02
N GLN A 326 29.59 -22.24 -5.69
CA GLN A 326 30.78 -22.59 -4.92
C GLN A 326 31.11 -24.10 -5.03
N ARG A 327 32.41 -24.41 -4.94
CA ARG A 327 32.96 -25.76 -5.13
C ARG A 327 32.44 -26.79 -4.12
N GLU A 328 31.85 -26.36 -3.01
CA GLU A 328 31.29 -27.24 -1.98
C GLU A 328 30.16 -28.15 -2.51
N TRP A 329 29.37 -27.68 -3.48
CA TRP A 329 28.30 -28.47 -4.09
C TRP A 329 28.80 -29.56 -5.04
N SER A 330 30.01 -29.41 -5.58
CA SER A 330 30.64 -30.46 -6.40
C SER A 330 31.07 -31.71 -5.60
N ARG A 331 30.90 -31.68 -4.27
CA ARG A 331 31.08 -32.86 -3.40
C ARG A 331 29.87 -33.81 -3.43
N PHE A 332 28.71 -33.34 -3.87
CA PHE A 332 27.55 -34.21 -4.07
C PHE A 332 27.66 -34.88 -5.44
N PRO A 333 27.60 -36.23 -5.52
CA PRO A 333 27.84 -36.97 -6.76
C PRO A 333 26.84 -36.63 -7.88
N PHE A 334 25.70 -36.05 -7.55
CA PHE A 334 24.64 -35.67 -8.49
C PHE A 334 24.80 -34.26 -9.11
N PHE A 335 25.61 -33.37 -8.52
CA PHE A 335 25.72 -31.98 -8.97
C PHE A 335 27.04 -31.73 -9.71
N SER A 336 27.03 -31.96 -11.03
CA SER A 336 28.13 -31.52 -11.88
C SER A 336 28.23 -29.99 -11.91
N LYS A 337 29.44 -29.45 -12.09
CA LYS A 337 29.65 -27.99 -12.23
C LYS A 337 28.79 -27.38 -13.35
N GLN A 338 28.57 -28.14 -14.44
CA GLN A 338 27.74 -27.73 -15.57
C GLN A 338 26.27 -27.61 -15.18
N LEU A 339 25.75 -28.60 -14.43
CA LEU A 339 24.37 -28.57 -13.93
C LEU A 339 24.16 -27.34 -13.04
N THR A 340 25.09 -27.03 -12.14
CA THR A 340 24.92 -25.90 -11.22
C THR A 340 24.96 -24.54 -11.92
N VAL A 341 25.85 -24.37 -12.90
CA VAL A 341 25.85 -23.15 -13.74
C VAL A 341 24.56 -23.04 -14.53
N THR A 342 24.07 -24.15 -15.08
CA THR A 342 22.80 -24.20 -15.82
C THR A 342 21.64 -23.77 -14.93
N LEU A 343 21.53 -24.31 -13.71
CA LEU A 343 20.50 -23.93 -12.75
C LEU A 343 20.56 -22.44 -12.37
N ALA A 344 21.76 -21.90 -12.16
CA ALA A 344 21.94 -20.48 -11.88
C ALA A 344 21.51 -19.60 -13.05
N VAL A 345 21.85 -19.97 -14.29
CA VAL A 345 21.42 -19.26 -15.51
C VAL A 345 19.91 -19.34 -15.67
N CYS A 346 19.31 -20.52 -15.52
CA CYS A 346 17.86 -20.70 -15.59
C CYS A 346 17.14 -19.84 -14.55
N ALA A 347 17.65 -19.78 -13.31
CA ALA A 347 17.08 -18.90 -12.28
C ALA A 347 17.13 -17.42 -12.69
N ILE A 348 18.28 -16.94 -13.20
CA ILE A 348 18.42 -15.56 -13.68
C ILE A 348 17.46 -15.26 -14.84
N VAL A 349 17.34 -16.19 -15.79
CA VAL A 349 16.43 -16.05 -16.94
C VAL A 349 14.98 -15.98 -16.46
N LEU A 350 14.55 -16.85 -15.55
CA LEU A 350 13.19 -16.86 -15.02
C LEU A 350 12.87 -15.55 -14.27
N LEU A 351 13.82 -15.05 -13.47
CA LEU A 351 13.69 -13.79 -12.73
C LEU A 351 13.59 -12.57 -13.66
N ALA A 352 14.28 -12.59 -14.80
CA ALA A 352 14.23 -11.50 -15.77
C ALA A 352 13.00 -11.59 -16.68
N PHE A 353 12.57 -12.80 -17.03
CA PHE A 353 11.56 -13.03 -18.07
C PHE A 353 10.18 -12.45 -17.69
N ALA A 354 9.69 -12.72 -16.49
CA ALA A 354 8.36 -12.25 -16.08
C ALA A 354 8.28 -10.70 -16.04
N PRO A 355 9.21 -9.98 -15.38
CA PRO A 355 9.22 -8.52 -15.43
C PRO A 355 9.43 -7.96 -16.85
N LEU A 356 10.29 -8.55 -17.68
CA LEU A 356 10.49 -8.09 -19.07
C LEU A 356 9.22 -8.25 -19.91
N LYS A 357 8.51 -9.38 -19.76
CA LYS A 357 7.22 -9.61 -20.43
C LYS A 357 6.19 -8.56 -19.99
N LEU A 358 6.16 -8.20 -18.71
CA LEU A 358 5.28 -7.15 -18.19
C LEU A 358 5.66 -5.77 -18.72
N VAL A 359 6.94 -5.40 -18.71
CA VAL A 359 7.40 -4.13 -19.30
C VAL A 359 6.97 -4.03 -20.76
N ALA A 360 7.17 -5.09 -21.55
CA ALA A 360 6.78 -5.10 -22.96
C ALA A 360 5.24 -4.98 -23.13
N LYS A 361 4.46 -5.72 -22.34
CA LYS A 361 2.99 -5.63 -22.32
C LYS A 361 2.53 -4.22 -21.96
N ASP A 362 3.06 -3.68 -20.86
CA ASP A 362 2.63 -2.41 -20.29
C ASP A 362 3.01 -1.24 -21.21
N LEU A 363 4.23 -1.22 -21.76
CA LEU A 363 4.64 -0.22 -22.75
C LEU A 363 3.77 -0.26 -24.01
N ARG A 364 3.39 -1.45 -24.49
CA ARG A 364 2.46 -1.59 -25.62
C ARG A 364 1.11 -0.95 -25.29
N ILE A 365 0.52 -1.27 -24.14
CA ILE A 365 -0.77 -0.69 -23.71
C ILE A 365 -0.65 0.83 -23.54
N ILE A 366 0.42 1.31 -22.90
CA ILE A 366 0.66 2.74 -22.66
C ILE A 366 0.82 3.50 -23.99
N TYR A 367 1.53 2.92 -24.96
CA TYR A 367 1.71 3.52 -26.28
C TYR A 367 0.41 3.55 -27.09
N GLN A 368 -0.41 2.49 -27.00
CA GLN A 368 -1.66 2.34 -27.76
C GLN A 368 -2.86 3.03 -27.11
N SER A 369 -2.74 3.54 -25.87
CA SER A 369 -3.88 4.07 -25.12
C SER A 369 -3.57 5.37 -24.36
N ASN A 370 -4.51 6.30 -24.44
CA ASN A 370 -4.55 7.47 -23.57
C ASN A 370 -4.90 7.10 -22.12
N ARG A 371 -4.62 8.01 -21.17
CA ARG A 371 -4.73 7.74 -19.71
C ARG A 371 -6.13 7.35 -19.24
N THR A 372 -7.16 7.79 -19.94
CA THR A 372 -8.57 7.51 -19.63
C THR A 372 -9.14 6.32 -20.39
N SER A 373 -8.34 5.62 -21.20
CA SER A 373 -8.81 4.49 -21.99
C SER A 373 -9.21 3.30 -21.10
N PRO A 374 -10.35 2.63 -21.38
CA PRO A 374 -10.68 1.34 -20.77
C PRO A 374 -9.63 0.26 -21.02
N ALA A 375 -8.82 0.36 -22.09
CA ALA A 375 -7.73 -0.58 -22.37
C ALA A 375 -6.68 -0.59 -21.25
N ARG A 376 -6.50 0.52 -20.51
CA ARG A 376 -5.58 0.59 -19.35
C ARG A 376 -6.01 -0.30 -18.19
N ALA A 377 -7.24 -0.79 -18.18
CA ALA A 377 -7.67 -1.78 -17.20
C ALA A 377 -6.78 -3.04 -17.26
N GLU A 378 -6.26 -3.41 -18.44
CA GLU A 378 -5.38 -4.57 -18.63
C GLU A 378 -4.03 -4.47 -17.91
N LEU A 379 -3.65 -3.27 -17.45
CA LEU A 379 -2.47 -3.08 -16.60
C LEU A 379 -2.69 -3.64 -15.19
N PHE A 380 -3.94 -3.80 -14.74
CA PHE A 380 -4.23 -4.48 -13.48
C PHE A 380 -4.16 -6.00 -13.65
N HIS A 381 -3.28 -6.63 -12.88
CA HIS A 381 -3.10 -8.09 -12.91
C HIS A 381 -4.22 -8.84 -12.17
N LEU A 382 -4.86 -8.19 -11.20
CA LEU A 382 -6.03 -8.74 -10.50
C LEU A 382 -7.32 -8.33 -11.21
N GLN A 383 -8.17 -9.32 -11.53
CA GLN A 383 -9.42 -9.11 -12.27
C GLN A 383 -10.37 -8.15 -11.54
N ASP A 384 -10.45 -8.22 -10.21
CA ASP A 384 -11.31 -7.30 -9.45
C ASP A 384 -10.86 -5.84 -9.56
N LEU A 385 -9.55 -5.59 -9.58
CA LEU A 385 -9.02 -4.24 -9.71
C LEU A 385 -9.19 -3.70 -11.14
N ASN A 386 -9.07 -4.57 -12.15
CA ASN A 386 -9.44 -4.26 -13.53
C ASN A 386 -10.92 -3.85 -13.62
N LYS A 387 -11.81 -4.65 -13.02
CA LYS A 387 -13.25 -4.41 -12.96
C LYS A 387 -13.56 -3.07 -12.30
N TRP A 388 -12.98 -2.80 -11.11
CA TRP A 388 -13.18 -1.53 -10.41
C TRP A 388 -12.72 -0.32 -11.23
N TYR A 389 -11.57 -0.42 -11.91
CA TYR A 389 -11.11 0.66 -12.79
C TYR A 389 -12.07 0.92 -13.95
N ARG A 390 -12.60 -0.13 -14.59
CA ARG A 390 -13.62 0.04 -15.65
C ARG A 390 -14.91 0.65 -15.13
N GLN A 391 -15.36 0.24 -13.94
CA GLN A 391 -16.54 0.80 -13.28
C GLN A 391 -16.37 2.29 -12.98
N ARG A 392 -15.17 2.70 -12.52
CA ARG A 392 -14.82 4.12 -12.35
C ARG A 392 -14.95 4.88 -13.66
N LEU A 393 -14.40 4.36 -14.75
CA LEU A 393 -14.48 5.01 -16.06
C LEU A 393 -15.93 5.17 -16.52
N GLY A 394 -16.76 4.14 -16.36
CA GLY A 394 -18.19 4.24 -16.72
C GLY A 394 -18.92 5.35 -15.97
N VAL A 395 -18.64 5.55 -14.68
CA VAL A 395 -19.19 6.68 -13.92
C VAL A 395 -18.64 8.01 -14.42
N LEU A 396 -17.36 8.08 -14.74
CA LEU A 396 -16.71 9.31 -15.23
C LEU A 396 -17.18 9.71 -16.63
N ASP A 397 -17.54 8.77 -17.49
CA ASP A 397 -18.05 9.06 -18.83
C ASP A 397 -19.39 9.80 -18.78
N ILE A 398 -20.21 9.52 -17.75
CA ILE A 398 -21.46 10.24 -17.46
C ILE A 398 -21.19 11.58 -16.78
N LEU A 399 -20.40 11.56 -15.69
CA LEU A 399 -20.27 12.72 -14.82
C LEU A 399 -19.40 13.84 -15.40
N ARG A 400 -18.34 13.51 -16.15
CA ARG A 400 -17.40 14.52 -16.68
C ARG A 400 -18.07 15.58 -17.57
N PRO A 401 -18.97 15.23 -18.51
CA PRO A 401 -19.70 16.24 -19.28
C PRO A 401 -20.87 16.89 -18.53
N ALA A 402 -21.40 16.23 -17.48
CA ALA A 402 -22.66 16.62 -16.85
C ALA A 402 -22.50 17.47 -15.56
N VAL A 403 -21.43 17.23 -14.80
CA VAL A 403 -21.18 17.89 -13.51
C VAL A 403 -20.52 19.24 -13.73
N LYS A 404 -21.15 20.31 -13.26
CA LYS A 404 -20.59 21.68 -13.30
C LYS A 404 -19.59 21.92 -12.18
N ALA A 405 -18.77 22.97 -12.29
CA ALA A 405 -17.72 23.28 -11.31
C ALA A 405 -18.28 23.59 -9.90
N ASP A 406 -19.44 24.22 -9.81
CA ASP A 406 -20.14 24.62 -8.59
C ASP A 406 -21.06 23.52 -8.01
N GLU A 407 -21.45 22.53 -8.82
CA GLU A 407 -22.28 21.41 -8.36
C GLU A 407 -21.52 20.49 -7.39
N SER A 408 -22.21 20.06 -6.33
CA SER A 408 -21.72 19.13 -5.32
C SER A 408 -21.90 17.67 -5.75
N LEU A 409 -20.99 16.81 -5.30
CA LEU A 409 -20.99 15.39 -5.60
C LEU A 409 -20.78 14.59 -4.32
N TYR A 410 -21.55 13.54 -4.13
CA TYR A 410 -21.30 12.55 -3.09
C TYR A 410 -21.33 11.13 -3.65
N ILE A 411 -20.37 10.32 -3.21
CA ILE A 411 -20.22 8.92 -3.60
C ILE A 411 -20.56 8.08 -2.38
N LEU A 412 -21.75 7.50 -2.42
CA LEU A 412 -22.18 6.46 -1.50
C LEU A 412 -21.58 5.12 -1.95
N GLY A 413 -20.27 5.01 -1.76
CA GLY A 413 -19.44 3.92 -2.25
C GLY A 413 -18.06 3.99 -1.65
N SER A 414 -17.05 3.58 -2.41
CA SER A 414 -15.70 3.44 -1.88
C SER A 414 -14.59 3.96 -2.79
N ASP A 415 -14.96 4.47 -3.96
CA ASP A 415 -14.02 4.91 -4.98
C ASP A 415 -13.80 6.43 -4.97
N THR A 416 -12.81 6.87 -4.21
CA THR A 416 -12.40 8.28 -4.15
C THR A 416 -11.70 8.77 -5.43
N GLY A 417 -11.34 7.86 -6.34
CA GLY A 417 -10.74 8.22 -7.63
C GLY A 417 -11.69 9.01 -8.52
N ILE A 418 -13.01 8.89 -8.32
CA ILE A 418 -14.00 9.70 -9.03
C ILE A 418 -13.92 11.17 -8.60
N TYR A 419 -13.75 11.45 -7.29
CA TYR A 419 -13.55 12.82 -6.79
C TYR A 419 -12.30 13.45 -7.40
N LEU A 420 -11.18 12.72 -7.40
CA LEU A 420 -9.93 13.19 -7.98
C LEU A 420 -10.06 13.50 -9.48
N ALA A 421 -10.70 12.61 -10.23
CA ALA A 421 -10.84 12.75 -11.68
C ALA A 421 -11.80 13.87 -12.13
N LEU A 422 -12.69 14.33 -11.23
CA LEU A 422 -13.61 15.45 -11.45
C LEU A 422 -13.19 16.74 -10.72
N ASP A 423 -12.05 16.71 -10.03
CA ASP A 423 -11.61 17.74 -9.07
C ASP A 423 -12.72 18.18 -8.09
N LYS A 424 -13.44 17.19 -7.56
CA LYS A 424 -14.48 17.36 -6.55
C LYS A 424 -13.98 16.95 -5.18
N ARG A 425 -14.75 17.32 -4.15
CA ARG A 425 -14.53 16.93 -2.77
C ARG A 425 -15.85 16.47 -2.16
N ALA A 426 -15.79 15.43 -1.35
CA ALA A 426 -16.89 15.08 -0.48
C ALA A 426 -17.13 16.19 0.54
N HIS A 427 -18.36 16.68 0.64
CA HIS A 427 -18.73 17.63 1.69
C HIS A 427 -18.90 16.96 3.07
N ALA A 428 -18.95 15.62 3.09
CA ALA A 428 -18.93 14.83 4.32
C ALA A 428 -17.51 14.37 4.66
N ARG A 429 -17.23 14.24 5.96
CA ARG A 429 -15.98 13.60 6.43
C ARG A 429 -15.86 12.13 6.02
N HIS A 430 -16.99 11.46 5.79
CA HIS A 430 -17.03 10.09 5.28
C HIS A 430 -17.02 10.08 3.75
N GLY A 431 -15.90 10.52 3.13
CA GLY A 431 -15.74 10.49 1.66
C GLY A 431 -15.67 9.08 1.07
N ASN A 432 -15.41 8.07 1.89
CA ASN A 432 -15.46 6.64 1.55
C ASN A 432 -16.37 5.94 2.57
N PRO A 433 -17.71 6.03 2.48
CA PRO A 433 -18.60 5.53 3.52
C PRO A 433 -18.71 3.99 3.57
N ALA A 434 -18.24 3.28 2.54
CA ALA A 434 -18.42 1.82 2.42
C ALA A 434 -17.87 1.04 3.62
N TYR A 435 -16.75 1.46 4.21
CA TYR A 435 -16.16 0.73 5.35
C TYR A 435 -17.06 0.73 6.60
N VAL A 436 -17.96 1.72 6.74
CA VAL A 436 -18.95 1.79 7.80
C VAL A 436 -20.17 0.95 7.43
N LEU A 437 -20.66 1.10 6.20
CA LEU A 437 -21.97 0.61 5.76
C LEU A 437 -21.99 -0.88 5.35
N TYR A 438 -20.91 -1.42 4.76
CA TYR A 438 -20.93 -2.78 4.18
C TYR A 438 -21.09 -3.90 5.22
N ASN A 439 -20.50 -3.73 6.41
CA ASN A 439 -20.48 -4.74 7.48
C ASN A 439 -21.11 -4.19 8.76
N PHE A 440 -22.14 -3.36 8.63
CA PHE A 440 -22.85 -2.86 9.81
C PHE A 440 -23.79 -3.94 10.34
N VAL A 441 -23.63 -4.29 11.61
CA VAL A 441 -24.54 -5.18 12.35
C VAL A 441 -25.12 -4.45 13.55
N GLU A 442 -26.28 -4.87 14.05
CA GLU A 442 -26.95 -4.20 15.18
C GLU A 442 -26.07 -4.12 16.45
N ASN A 443 -25.19 -5.11 16.65
CA ASN A 443 -24.22 -5.16 17.74
C ASN A 443 -22.92 -4.38 17.47
N SER A 444 -22.88 -3.55 16.42
CA SER A 444 -21.72 -2.70 16.14
C SER A 444 -21.44 -1.74 17.30
N PRO A 445 -20.17 -1.39 17.56
CA PRO A 445 -19.78 -0.47 18.62
C PRO A 445 -20.48 0.90 18.49
N PRO A 446 -20.68 1.62 19.60
CA PRO A 446 -21.38 2.91 19.60
C PRO A 446 -20.83 3.93 18.60
N HIS A 447 -19.50 3.98 18.41
CA HIS A 447 -18.88 4.90 17.46
C HIS A 447 -19.27 4.62 16.01
N ARG A 448 -19.39 3.35 15.60
CA ARG A 448 -19.85 2.97 14.24
C ARG A 448 -21.32 3.28 14.03
N LYS A 449 -22.17 3.08 15.06
CA LYS A 449 -23.59 3.49 15.01
C LYS A 449 -23.70 4.99 14.75
N ARG A 450 -22.91 5.79 15.46
CA ARG A 450 -22.85 7.24 15.25
C ARG A 450 -22.36 7.60 13.84
N TRP A 451 -21.28 7.00 13.33
CA TRP A 451 -20.83 7.28 11.95
C TRP A 451 -21.86 6.89 10.89
N ARG A 452 -22.56 5.76 11.07
CA ARG A 452 -23.68 5.38 10.19
C ARG A 452 -24.77 6.45 10.21
N LEU A 453 -25.18 6.91 11.40
CA LEU A 453 -26.16 7.99 11.54
C LEU A 453 -25.66 9.30 10.91
N GLU A 454 -24.39 9.65 11.06
CA GLU A 454 -23.80 10.83 10.41
C GLU A 454 -23.87 10.74 8.88
N ILE A 455 -23.56 9.57 8.31
CA ILE A 455 -23.65 9.35 6.85
C ILE A 455 -25.11 9.44 6.38
N LEU A 456 -26.03 8.77 7.06
CA LEU A 456 -27.46 8.77 6.70
C LEU A 456 -28.07 10.17 6.86
N LYS A 457 -27.71 10.88 7.91
CA LYS A 457 -28.10 12.28 8.14
C LYS A 457 -27.58 13.18 7.03
N PHE A 458 -26.29 13.05 6.67
CA PHE A 458 -25.68 13.82 5.59
C PHE A 458 -26.41 13.60 4.26
N VAL A 459 -26.67 12.34 3.88
CA VAL A 459 -27.37 12.02 2.62
C VAL A 459 -28.78 12.60 2.61
N ARG A 460 -29.48 12.58 3.75
CA ARG A 460 -30.84 13.12 3.88
C ARG A 460 -30.90 14.65 3.80
N GLU A 461 -29.97 15.33 4.46
CA GLU A 461 -30.04 16.79 4.67
C GLU A 461 -29.29 17.58 3.60
N SER A 462 -28.18 17.07 3.08
CA SER A 462 -27.24 17.89 2.29
C SER A 462 -27.70 18.14 0.86
N GLN A 463 -28.68 17.36 0.36
CA GLN A 463 -29.23 17.43 -1.00
C GLN A 463 -28.15 17.77 -2.04
N VAL A 464 -27.12 16.93 -2.13
CA VAL A 464 -26.04 17.14 -3.10
C VAL A 464 -26.57 17.07 -4.53
N ASP A 465 -25.97 17.82 -5.44
CA ASP A 465 -26.45 17.90 -6.83
C ASP A 465 -26.35 16.54 -7.53
N TRP A 466 -25.30 15.78 -7.21
CA TRP A 466 -25.05 14.45 -7.75
C TRP A 466 -24.78 13.43 -6.64
N LEU A 467 -25.45 12.28 -6.75
CA LEU A 467 -25.28 11.16 -5.84
C LEU A 467 -24.97 9.89 -6.62
N VAL A 468 -23.80 9.30 -6.38
CA VAL A 468 -23.40 8.01 -6.96
C VAL A 468 -23.56 6.93 -5.91
N VAL A 469 -24.41 5.94 -6.17
CA VAL A 469 -24.68 4.84 -5.24
C VAL A 469 -24.09 3.55 -5.78
N ASN A 470 -23.15 2.95 -5.03
CA ASN A 470 -22.64 1.64 -5.39
C ASN A 470 -23.72 0.56 -5.15
N ARG A 471 -24.07 -0.20 -6.19
CA ARG A 471 -25.15 -1.19 -6.16
C ARG A 471 -24.91 -2.30 -5.15
N GLU A 472 -23.69 -2.85 -5.15
CA GLU A 472 -23.31 -3.94 -4.24
C GLU A 472 -23.39 -3.47 -2.79
N LEU A 473 -22.84 -2.29 -2.48
CA LEU A 473 -22.95 -1.69 -1.16
C LEU A 473 -24.43 -1.54 -0.75
N PHE A 474 -25.26 -0.95 -1.61
CA PHE A 474 -26.67 -0.71 -1.32
C PHE A 474 -27.46 -2.01 -1.05
N GLN A 475 -27.12 -3.10 -1.76
CA GLN A 475 -27.69 -4.43 -1.55
C GLN A 475 -27.23 -5.10 -0.24
N HIS A 476 -26.05 -4.76 0.27
CA HIS A 476 -25.52 -5.31 1.52
C HIS A 476 -25.86 -4.44 2.75
N MET A 477 -26.36 -3.21 2.57
CA MET A 477 -26.84 -2.39 3.68
C MET A 477 -28.01 -3.08 4.41
N ASP A 478 -28.08 -2.87 5.72
CA ASP A 478 -29.23 -3.27 6.51
C ASP A 478 -30.53 -2.57 6.06
N ALA A 479 -31.68 -3.14 6.42
CA ALA A 479 -32.98 -2.68 5.93
C ALA A 479 -33.31 -1.22 6.30
N GLU A 480 -32.90 -0.77 7.49
CA GLU A 480 -33.15 0.60 7.95
C GLU A 480 -32.32 1.60 7.13
N ALA A 481 -31.03 1.34 6.93
CA ALA A 481 -30.16 2.21 6.13
C ALA A 481 -30.62 2.24 4.68
N ARG A 482 -30.93 1.07 4.10
CA ARG A 482 -31.41 0.96 2.72
C ARG A 482 -32.72 1.70 2.53
N SER A 483 -33.70 1.52 3.42
CA SER A 483 -34.98 2.23 3.36
C SER A 483 -34.78 3.75 3.50
N SER A 484 -33.94 4.20 4.43
CA SER A 484 -33.65 5.63 4.58
C SER A 484 -33.01 6.25 3.33
N ILE A 485 -32.10 5.54 2.67
CA ILE A 485 -31.46 6.03 1.43
C ILE A 485 -32.44 5.96 0.27
N GLN A 486 -33.20 4.87 0.12
CA GLN A 486 -34.21 4.73 -0.93
C GLN A 486 -35.22 5.87 -0.88
N LYS A 487 -35.72 6.21 0.30
CA LYS A 487 -36.63 7.34 0.49
C LYS A 487 -36.04 8.67 0.01
N VAL A 488 -34.78 8.93 0.31
CA VAL A 488 -34.07 10.14 -0.17
C VAL A 488 -33.97 10.15 -1.69
N LEU A 489 -33.65 9.00 -2.30
CA LEU A 489 -33.57 8.85 -3.75
C LEU A 489 -34.92 9.10 -4.42
N ASP A 490 -36.00 8.49 -3.91
CA ASP A 490 -37.35 8.58 -4.48
C ASP A 490 -37.93 10.00 -4.40
N GLU A 491 -37.71 10.69 -3.26
CA GLU A 491 -38.26 12.03 -3.00
C GLU A 491 -37.43 13.15 -3.64
N GLY A 492 -36.10 13.01 -3.65
CA GLY A 492 -35.17 14.10 -3.94
C GLY A 492 -34.47 14.02 -5.29
N TYR A 493 -34.37 12.84 -5.89
CA TYR A 493 -33.48 12.61 -7.04
C TYR A 493 -34.21 11.96 -8.22
N PHE A 494 -33.62 12.07 -9.40
CA PHE A 494 -33.97 11.23 -10.55
C PHE A 494 -32.75 10.39 -10.93
N LEU A 495 -33.00 9.13 -11.27
CA LEU A 495 -31.98 8.24 -11.80
C LEU A 495 -31.60 8.75 -13.20
N THR A 496 -30.37 9.21 -13.37
CA THR A 496 -29.84 9.64 -14.66
C THR A 496 -29.34 8.44 -15.45
N ASP A 497 -28.59 7.56 -14.79
CA ASP A 497 -28.00 6.39 -15.42
C ASP A 497 -27.94 5.18 -14.48
N ASP A 498 -28.08 4.01 -15.09
CA ASP A 498 -27.98 2.71 -14.44
C ASP A 498 -26.81 1.92 -15.00
N LEU A 499 -25.67 1.99 -14.31
CA LEU A 499 -24.51 1.18 -14.64
C LEU A 499 -24.55 -0.15 -13.87
N GLN A 500 -23.85 -1.15 -14.41
CA GLN A 500 -23.76 -2.48 -13.81
C GLN A 500 -23.40 -2.47 -12.31
N SER A 501 -22.57 -1.52 -11.86
CA SER A 501 -22.10 -1.44 -10.47
C SER A 501 -22.53 -0.20 -9.72
N ASN A 502 -23.00 0.84 -10.40
CA ASN A 502 -23.29 2.13 -9.79
C ASN A 502 -24.58 2.71 -10.37
N LEU A 503 -25.37 3.33 -9.51
CA LEU A 503 -26.53 4.13 -9.90
C LEU A 503 -26.12 5.59 -9.80
N VAL A 504 -26.39 6.38 -10.84
CA VAL A 504 -26.06 7.82 -10.87
C VAL A 504 -27.34 8.63 -10.80
N TYR A 505 -27.45 9.43 -9.76
CA TYR A 505 -28.62 10.25 -9.47
C TYR A 505 -28.27 11.74 -9.56
N LYS A 506 -29.21 12.53 -10.06
CA LYS A 506 -29.16 14.00 -10.03
C LYS A 506 -30.32 14.56 -9.21
N LEU A 507 -30.05 15.59 -8.43
CA LEU A 507 -31.04 16.25 -7.59
C LEU A 507 -32.14 16.88 -8.46
N ARG A 508 -33.41 16.72 -8.05
CA ARG A 508 -34.54 17.41 -8.69
C ARG A 508 -34.48 18.90 -8.35
N SER A 509 -34.44 19.76 -9.38
CA SER A 509 -34.59 21.21 -9.21
C SER A 509 -35.94 21.54 -8.54
N GLU A 510 -36.06 22.72 -7.90
CA GLU A 510 -37.32 23.14 -7.26
C GLU A 510 -38.51 23.12 -8.23
N ASP A 511 -38.28 23.47 -9.50
CA ASP A 511 -39.29 23.41 -10.57
C ASP A 511 -39.78 21.97 -10.84
N HIS A 512 -38.89 20.98 -10.75
CA HIS A 512 -39.24 19.56 -10.85
C HIS A 512 -39.93 19.01 -9.60
N LYS A 513 -39.62 19.54 -8.41
CA LYS A 513 -40.33 19.17 -7.17
C LYS A 513 -41.80 19.61 -7.21
N LEU A 514 -42.11 20.77 -7.81
CA LEU A 514 -43.49 21.21 -8.04
C LEU A 514 -44.21 20.30 -9.04
N SER A 515 -43.57 19.98 -10.16
CA SER A 515 -44.11 19.13 -11.23
C SER A 515 -44.45 17.72 -10.74
N ALA A 516 -43.56 17.09 -9.96
CA ALA A 516 -43.79 15.77 -9.39
C ALA A 516 -44.89 15.75 -8.33
N LYS A 517 -45.00 16.81 -7.50
CA LYS A 517 -46.12 16.97 -6.55
C LYS A 517 -47.46 17.18 -7.26
N LEU A 518 -47.46 17.82 -8.44
CA LEU A 518 -48.64 17.99 -9.28
C LEU A 518 -49.07 16.67 -9.93
N LEU A 519 -48.12 15.88 -10.45
CA LEU A 519 -48.41 14.56 -11.02
C LEU A 519 -48.94 13.57 -9.97
N LEU A 520 -48.35 13.53 -8.76
CA LEU A 520 -48.85 12.71 -7.64
C LEU A 520 -50.23 13.15 -7.11
N LYS A 521 -50.65 14.40 -7.39
CA LYS A 521 -52.00 14.90 -7.07
C LYS A 521 -53.02 14.64 -8.18
N LEU A 522 -52.58 14.24 -9.37
CA LEU A 522 -53.44 13.93 -10.51
C LEU A 522 -53.69 12.42 -10.68
N ASP A 523 -52.90 11.58 -9.99
CA ASP A 523 -53.08 10.12 -9.89
C ASP A 523 -53.77 9.68 -8.57
N LEU A 524 -54.38 10.62 -7.83
CA LEU A 524 -55.32 10.41 -6.72
C LEU A 524 -56.66 11.04 -7.09
#